data_AF-A0A2A5M8Y3-F1
#
_entry.id   AF-A0A2A5M8Y3-F1
#
_cell.length_a   1.000
_cell.length_b   1.000
_cell.length_c   1.000
_cell.angle_alpha   90.00
_cell.angle_beta   90.00
_cell.angle_gamma   90.00
#
_symmetry.space_group_name_H-M   'P 1'
#
loop_
_entity.id
_entity.type
_entity.pdbx_description
1 polymer ?
#
loop_
_entity_poly.entity_id
_entity_poly.type
_entity_poly.pdbx_seq_one_letter_code
_entity_poly.pdbx_strand_id
1 'polypeptide(L)'
;DFKDGKIDFRMNSLAIYNLIRALAPPYIGAEVLYNNKIYKIYEAKIVKNSQNNLECGKILKANQKGILVKSYDGAILLTKHNFDI
;
A
#
# COMPACT_ATOMS: atom_id res chain seq x y z
N ASP A 1 0.66 20.20 5.94
CA ASP A 1 1.39 19.00 5.50
C ASP A 1 0.97 17.76 6.27
N PHE A 2 0.22 16.86 5.61
CA PHE A 2 -0.14 15.57 6.18
C PHE A 2 0.98 14.56 5.90
N LYS A 3 2.16 14.75 6.51
CA LYS A 3 3.31 13.85 6.30
C LYS A 3 3.03 12.42 6.78
N ASP A 4 2.12 12.26 7.74
CA ASP A 4 1.84 10.99 8.41
C ASP A 4 0.95 10.03 7.60
N GLY A 5 0.34 10.49 6.50
CA GLY A 5 -0.56 9.67 5.68
C GLY A 5 0.11 8.91 4.55
N LYS A 6 1.39 9.18 4.27
CA LYS A 6 2.11 8.56 3.16
C LYS A 6 2.58 7.16 3.52
N ILE A 7 2.25 6.19 2.67
CA ILE A 7 2.72 4.82 2.81
C ILE A 7 4.19 4.77 2.39
N ASP A 8 5.04 4.36 3.33
CA ASP A 8 6.40 3.91 3.06
C ASP A 8 6.41 2.37 3.00
N PHE A 9 6.61 1.81 1.81
CA PHE A 9 6.62 0.35 1.63
C PHE A 9 7.82 -0.36 2.30
N ARG A 10 8.81 0.39 2.81
CA ARG A 10 9.89 -0.15 3.64
C ARG A 10 9.44 -0.48 5.07
N MET A 11 8.21 -0.14 5.43
CA MET A 11 7.57 -0.60 6.66
C MET A 11 7.18 -2.08 6.55
N ASN A 12 6.99 -2.73 7.70
CA ASN A 12 6.39 -4.06 7.72
C ASN A 12 4.91 -4.02 7.28
N SER A 13 4.41 -5.16 6.83
CA SER A 13 3.07 -5.30 6.26
C SER A 13 1.97 -4.89 7.25
N LEU A 14 2.16 -5.19 8.53
CA LEU A 14 1.20 -4.86 9.59
C LEU A 14 1.12 -3.35 9.82
N ALA A 15 2.25 -2.65 9.81
CA ALA A 15 2.30 -1.20 10.01
C ALA A 15 1.65 -0.47 8.84
N ILE A 16 1.90 -0.90 7.59
CA ILE A 16 1.23 -0.36 6.40
C ILE A 16 -0.29 -0.61 6.48
N TYR A 17 -0.69 -1.83 6.83
CA TYR A 17 -2.11 -2.18 6.99
C TYR A 17 -2.80 -1.32 8.06
N ASN A 18 -2.16 -1.14 9.22
CA ASN A 18 -2.70 -0.31 10.30
C ASN A 18 -2.78 1.17 9.91
N LEU A 19 -1.80 1.69 9.19
CA LEU A 19 -1.83 3.06 8.65
C LEU A 19 -3.04 3.26 7.72
N ILE A 20 -3.23 2.34 6.76
CA ILE A 20 -4.38 2.39 5.83
C ILE A 20 -5.69 2.38 6.62
N ARG A 21 -5.82 1.49 7.60
CA ARG A 21 -7.05 1.34 8.39
C ARG A 21 -7.32 2.55 9.28
N ALA A 22 -6.29 3.19 9.82
CA ALA A 22 -6.41 4.41 10.62
C ALA A 22 -6.88 5.62 9.80
N LEU A 23 -6.63 5.61 8.48
CA LEU A 23 -6.97 6.69 7.55
C LEU A 23 -8.10 6.32 6.57
N ALA A 24 -8.73 5.16 6.75
CA ALA A 24 -9.89 4.73 5.97
C ALA A 24 -11.11 5.63 6.22
N PRO A 25 -12.19 5.56 5.40
CA PRO A 25 -13.38 6.38 5.60
C PRO A 25 -13.90 6.32 7.05
N PRO A 26 -14.29 7.46 7.65
CA PRO A 26 -14.60 8.75 7.00
C PRO A 26 -13.40 9.69 6.73
N TYR A 27 -12.16 9.23 6.94
CA TYR A 27 -10.95 10.02 6.69
C TYR A 27 -10.52 10.01 5.21
N ILE A 28 -9.45 10.77 4.91
CA ILE A 28 -9.01 11.10 3.53
C ILE A 28 -8.30 9.97 2.77
N GLY A 29 -8.08 8.80 3.39
CA GLY A 29 -7.28 7.70 2.83
C GLY A 29 -5.77 7.90 3.00
N ALA A 30 -5.05 6.78 3.12
CA ALA A 30 -3.59 6.78 3.07
C ALA A 30 -3.09 7.08 1.64
N GLU A 31 -1.87 7.56 1.50
CA GLU A 31 -1.34 8.10 0.26
C GLU A 31 -0.19 7.26 -0.29
N VAL A 32 -0.25 6.95 -1.58
CA VAL A 32 0.87 6.43 -2.37
C VAL A 32 1.30 7.50 -3.38
N LEU A 33 2.60 7.79 -3.43
CA LEU A 33 3.19 8.61 -4.48
C LEU A 33 3.68 7.71 -5.61
N TYR A 34 3.14 7.87 -6.80
CA TYR A 34 3.57 7.15 -8.00
C TYR A 34 3.56 8.09 -9.21
N ASN A 35 4.66 8.15 -9.96
CA ASN A 35 4.85 9.07 -11.08
C ASN A 35 4.44 10.52 -10.78
N ASN A 36 4.89 11.05 -9.63
CA ASN A 36 4.54 12.40 -9.13
C ASN A 36 3.04 12.67 -8.91
N LYS A 37 2.20 11.62 -8.93
CA LYS A 37 0.77 11.69 -8.63
C LYS A 37 0.48 10.98 -7.30
N ILE A 38 -0.44 11.57 -6.53
CA ILE A 38 -0.91 10.99 -5.26
C ILE A 38 -2.13 10.13 -5.54
N TYR A 39 -2.09 8.91 -5.03
CA TYR A 39 -3.19 7.96 -5.04
C TYR A 39 -3.63 7.66 -3.62
N LYS A 40 -4.94 7.58 -3.42
CA LYS A 40 -5.59 7.29 -2.15
C LYS A 40 -5.87 5.81 -2.02
N ILE A 41 -5.55 5.26 -0.85
CA ILE A 41 -5.75 3.87 -0.46
C ILE A 41 -6.70 3.85 0.73
N TYR A 42 -7.73 3.01 0.63
CA TYR A 42 -8.78 2.91 1.63
C TYR A 42 -8.85 1.52 2.28
N GLU A 43 -8.47 0.47 1.56
CA GLU A 43 -8.50 -0.91 2.06
C GLU A 43 -7.31 -1.70 1.54
N ALA A 44 -6.81 -2.62 2.36
CA ALA A 44 -5.73 -3.52 2.00
C ALA A 44 -5.81 -4.87 2.72
N LYS A 45 -5.02 -5.84 2.25
CA LYS A 45 -4.83 -7.15 2.88
C LYS A 45 -3.36 -7.49 2.99
N ILE A 46 -2.94 -8.03 4.13
CA ILE A 46 -1.58 -8.58 4.31
C ILE A 46 -1.47 -9.90 3.55
N VAL A 47 -0.39 -10.06 2.80
CA VAL A 47 -0.08 -11.26 2.03
C VAL A 47 1.31 -11.75 2.41
N LYS A 48 1.43 -13.03 2.77
CA LYS A 48 2.73 -13.65 3.00
C LYS A 48 3.51 -13.69 1.68
N ASN A 49 4.75 -13.21 1.72
CA ASN A 49 5.68 -13.27 0.60
C ASN A 49 7.08 -13.53 1.16
N SER A 50 7.75 -14.57 0.68
CA SER A 50 9.09 -14.99 1.14
C SER A 50 10.22 -14.56 0.20
N GLN A 51 9.93 -13.73 -0.81
CA GLN A 51 10.91 -13.26 -1.78
C GLN A 51 11.71 -12.10 -1.19
N ASN A 52 12.78 -12.41 -0.47
CA ASN A 52 13.59 -11.42 0.24
C ASN A 52 14.47 -10.55 -0.68
N ASN A 53 14.74 -11.00 -1.90
CA ASN A 53 15.62 -10.30 -2.85
C ASN A 53 14.88 -9.27 -3.72
N LEU A 54 13.63 -8.93 -3.37
CA LEU A 54 12.84 -7.92 -4.06
C LEU A 54 12.79 -6.64 -3.23
N GLU A 55 13.03 -5.52 -3.90
CA GLU A 55 12.94 -4.20 -3.28
C GLU A 55 11.52 -3.89 -2.78
N CYS A 56 11.44 -3.18 -1.65
CA CYS A 56 10.19 -2.67 -1.12
C CYS A 56 9.57 -1.66 -2.09
N GLY A 57 8.25 -1.70 -2.27
CA GLY A 57 7.54 -0.88 -3.24
C GLY A 57 7.41 -1.50 -4.63
N LYS A 58 8.10 -2.63 -4.91
CA LYS A 58 7.93 -3.35 -6.18
C LYS A 58 6.52 -3.90 -6.32
N ILE A 59 5.90 -3.66 -7.47
CA ILE A 59 4.63 -4.28 -7.84
C ILE A 59 4.88 -5.75 -8.19
N LEU A 60 4.27 -6.65 -7.42
CA LEU A 60 4.33 -8.10 -7.63
C LEU A 60 3.21 -8.58 -8.55
N LYS A 61 2.05 -7.92 -8.48
CA LYS A 61 0.87 -8.21 -9.31
C LYS A 61 -0.06 -7.00 -9.34
N ALA A 62 -0.69 -6.73 -10.48
CA ALA A 62 -1.78 -5.78 -10.59
C ALA A 62 -2.90 -6.41 -11.43
N ASN A 63 -4.11 -6.52 -10.85
CA ASN A 63 -5.27 -7.06 -11.55
C ASN A 63 -6.58 -6.61 -10.87
N GLN A 64 -7.72 -7.20 -11.26
CA GLN A 64 -9.05 -6.90 -10.69
C GLN A 64 -9.17 -7.10 -9.17
N LYS A 65 -8.24 -7.83 -8.52
CA LYS A 65 -8.22 -7.99 -7.05
C LYS A 65 -7.48 -6.85 -6.34
N GLY A 66 -6.80 -5.98 -7.08
CA GLY A 66 -6.00 -4.88 -6.57
C GLY A 66 -4.53 -4.95 -6.98
N ILE A 67 -3.73 -4.11 -6.33
CA ILE A 67 -2.28 -3.99 -6.56
C ILE A 67 -1.53 -4.64 -5.40
N LEU A 68 -0.81 -5.72 -5.67
CA LEU A 68 0.06 -6.39 -4.71
C LEU A 68 1.46 -5.77 -4.75
N VAL A 69 1.90 -5.20 -3.64
CA VAL A 69 3.17 -4.49 -3.51
C VAL A 69 4.05 -5.18 -2.46
N LYS A 70 5.34 -5.33 -2.75
CA LYS A 70 6.33 -5.84 -1.78
C LYS A 70 6.48 -4.85 -0.61
N SER A 71 6.34 -5.35 0.61
CA SER A 71 6.67 -4.62 1.86
C SER A 71 7.98 -5.15 2.44
N TYR A 72 8.43 -4.67 3.60
CA TYR A 72 9.66 -5.16 4.23
C TYR A 72 9.65 -6.68 4.50
N ASP A 73 8.63 -7.17 5.20
CA ASP A 73 8.54 -8.55 5.72
C ASP A 73 7.63 -9.47 4.88
N GLY A 74 6.95 -8.93 3.88
CA GLY A 74 5.94 -9.67 3.12
C GLY A 74 5.46 -8.90 1.90
N ALA A 75 4.15 -8.83 1.73
CA ALA A 75 3.50 -8.01 0.73
C ALA A 75 2.17 -7.45 1.25
N ILE A 76 1.73 -6.34 0.66
CA ILE A 76 0.44 -5.71 0.93
C ILE A 76 -0.37 -5.64 -0.37
N LEU A 77 -1.59 -6.16 -0.35
CA LEU A 77 -2.54 -6.05 -1.45
C LEU A 77 -3.43 -4.84 -1.21
N LEU A 78 -3.30 -3.82 -2.03
CA LEU A 78 -4.16 -2.63 -2.01
C LEU A 78 -5.46 -2.99 -2.74
N THR A 79 -6.56 -3.17 -2.01
CA THR A 79 -7.83 -3.70 -2.56
C THR A 79 -8.84 -2.63 -2.92
N LYS A 80 -8.75 -1.45 -2.31
CA LYS A 80 -9.60 -0.30 -2.63
C LYS A 80 -8.76 0.96 -2.72
N HIS A 81 -8.72 1.54 -3.90
CA HIS A 81 -7.84 2.63 -4.25
C HIS A 81 -8.40 3.41 -5.45
N ASN A 82 -7.86 4.60 -5.70
CA ASN A 82 -8.24 5.44 -6.84
C ASN A 82 -7.17 5.46 -7.96
N PHE A 83 -6.34 4.43 -8.08
CA PHE A 83 -5.44 4.30 -9.23
C PHE A 83 -6.21 4.22 -10.55
N ASP A 84 -5.68 4.87 -11.58
CA ASP A 84 -6.13 4.75 -12.96
C ASP A 84 -5.45 3.51 -13.58
N ILE A 85 -6.06 2.33 -13.45
CA ILE A 85 -5.53 1.04 -13.95
C ILE A 85 -6.58 0.30 -14.77
#